data_AF-A0A7C2H2M4-F1
#
_entry.id   AF-A0A7C2H2M4-F1
#
_cell.length_a   1.000
_cell.length_b   1.000
_cell.length_c   1.000
_cell.angle_alpha   90.00
_cell.angle_beta   90.00
_cell.angle_gamma   90.00
#
_symmetry.space_group_name_H-M   'P 1'
#
loop_
_entity.id
_entity.type
_entity.pdbx_description
1 polymer ?
#
loop_
_entity_poly.entity_id
_entity_poly.type
_entity_poly.pdbx_seq_one_letter_code
_entity_poly.pdbx_strand_id
1 'polypeptide(L)'
;MGTRWCGSGGGPDGGREGSAVVLRRQVVEGFLAELETVAAGLEGLGPVRAEDLRGDLQLRWAVERGLLSGLSVVFNVADHILAGAFGIRAETYEESLDLLLARGVVSEGTRRALAGSGGFRNVLVHEYVRVDAGRVAEALGEAPSTLRSFVADVRAWLERAGEG
;
A
#
# COMPACT_ATOMS: atom_id res chain seq x y z
N MET A 1 -7.50 -30.51 -17.65
CA MET A 1 -6.51 -29.88 -16.76
C MET A 1 -7.24 -28.97 -15.78
N GLY A 2 -7.44 -29.41 -14.54
CA GLY A 2 -8.06 -28.60 -13.49
C GLY A 2 -6.99 -27.95 -12.63
N THR A 3 -6.91 -26.62 -12.62
CA THR A 3 -6.10 -25.88 -11.66
C THR A 3 -6.87 -25.80 -10.33
N ARG A 4 -6.23 -26.38 -9.32
CA ARG A 4 -6.69 -26.52 -7.95
C ARG A 4 -6.68 -25.14 -7.29
N TRP A 5 -7.85 -24.61 -6.98
CA TRP A 5 -7.99 -23.48 -6.06
C TRP A 5 -7.70 -24.02 -4.64
N CYS A 6 -6.58 -23.64 -4.05
CA CYS A 6 -6.24 -24.06 -2.69
C CYS A 6 -7.12 -23.33 -1.67
N GLY A 7 -8.27 -23.93 -1.33
CA GLY A 7 -8.93 -23.71 -0.05
C GLY A 7 -8.38 -24.69 0.97
N SER A 8 -7.53 -24.22 1.89
CA SER A 8 -7.11 -24.97 3.07
C SER A 8 -8.19 -24.84 4.15
N GLY A 9 -8.78 -25.97 4.52
CA GLY A 9 -9.88 -26.08 5.48
C GLY A 9 -9.54 -25.62 6.90
N GLY A 10 -10.58 -25.14 7.59
CA GLY A 10 -10.58 -24.87 9.02
C GLY A 10 -10.68 -26.17 9.82
N GLY A 11 -9.68 -26.39 10.68
CA GLY A 11 -9.73 -27.26 11.86
C GLY A 11 -9.70 -26.40 13.13
N PRO A 12 -10.08 -26.96 14.30
CA PRO A 12 -10.68 -26.20 15.38
C PRO A 12 -9.70 -25.27 16.11
N ASP A 13 -10.29 -24.17 16.56
CA ASP A 13 -9.74 -23.06 17.33
C ASP A 13 -9.02 -23.54 18.60
N GLY A 14 -7.71 -23.70 18.47
CA GLY A 14 -6.77 -23.73 19.60
C GLY A 14 -6.09 -22.38 19.63
N GLY A 15 -6.32 -21.63 20.72
CA GLY A 15 -5.81 -20.28 20.94
C GLY A 15 -4.36 -20.13 20.49
N ARG A 16 -4.15 -19.35 19.43
CA ARG A 16 -2.82 -18.92 19.02
C ARG A 16 -2.43 -17.73 19.90
N GLU A 17 -1.65 -18.00 20.94
CA GLU A 17 -0.70 -17.02 21.44
C GLU A 17 0.04 -16.44 20.23
N GLY A 18 -0.16 -15.14 20.00
CA GLY A 18 0.32 -14.46 18.80
C GLY A 18 1.82 -14.68 18.66
N SER A 19 2.24 -15.43 17.64
CA SER A 19 3.65 -15.46 17.26
C SER A 19 4.09 -14.02 17.06
N ALA A 20 5.04 -13.56 17.87
CA ALA A 20 5.57 -12.21 17.75
C ALA A 20 5.99 -12.00 16.28
N VAL A 21 5.36 -11.03 15.62
CA VAL A 21 5.76 -10.66 14.26
C VAL A 21 7.18 -10.15 14.40
N VAL A 22 8.12 -10.78 13.69
CA VAL A 22 9.52 -10.33 13.65
C VAL A 22 9.71 -9.51 12.38
N LEU A 23 10.36 -8.35 12.50
CA LEU A 23 10.75 -7.56 11.33
C LEU A 23 11.68 -8.39 10.43
N ARG A 24 11.15 -8.80 9.28
CA ARG A 24 11.92 -9.49 8.23
C ARG A 24 12.29 -8.50 7.14
N ARG A 25 13.55 -8.04 7.11
CA ARG A 25 14.06 -7.09 6.10
C ARG A 25 13.79 -7.54 4.67
N GLN A 26 14.08 -8.80 4.34
CA GLN A 26 13.86 -9.33 2.99
C GLN A 26 12.39 -9.22 2.53
N VAL A 27 11.44 -9.37 3.46
CA VAL A 27 10.01 -9.22 3.15
C VAL A 27 9.69 -7.75 2.84
N VAL A 28 10.23 -6.82 3.64
CA VAL A 28 10.04 -5.38 3.39
C VAL A 28 10.66 -5.00 2.04
N GLU A 29 11.90 -5.40 1.75
CA GLU A 29 12.55 -5.12 0.47
C GLU A 29 11.77 -5.66 -0.73
N GLY A 30 11.17 -6.86 -0.60
CA GLY A 30 10.27 -7.41 -1.62
C GLY A 30 9.05 -6.52 -1.88
N PHE A 31 8.43 -6.00 -0.82
CA PHE A 31 7.34 -5.03 -0.97
C PHE A 31 7.78 -3.70 -1.57
N LEU A 32 8.97 -3.20 -1.20
CA LEU A 32 9.50 -1.95 -1.76
C LEU A 32 9.80 -2.10 -3.27
N ALA A 33 10.33 -3.24 -3.70
CA ALA A 33 10.54 -3.52 -5.12
C ALA A 33 9.22 -3.61 -5.91
N GLU A 34 8.18 -4.18 -5.30
CA GLU A 34 6.83 -4.18 -5.88
C GLU A 34 6.26 -2.75 -6.00
N LEU A 35 6.45 -1.90 -4.98
CA LEU A 35 6.02 -0.50 -5.04
C LEU A 35 6.69 0.29 -6.18
N GLU A 36 7.98 0.08 -6.40
CA GLU A 36 8.70 0.69 -7.54
C GLU A 36 8.12 0.22 -8.88
N THR A 37 7.79 -1.07 -8.99
CA THR A 37 7.15 -1.64 -10.19
C THR A 37 5.77 -1.03 -10.44
N VAL A 38 4.96 -0.90 -9.38
CA VAL A 38 3.64 -0.25 -9.46
C VAL A 38 3.78 1.23 -9.83
N ALA A 39 4.71 1.96 -9.21
CA ALA A 39 4.94 3.37 -9.50
C ALA A 39 5.35 3.59 -10.97
N ALA A 40 6.26 2.78 -11.49
CA ALA A 40 6.67 2.82 -12.90
C ALA A 40 5.51 2.46 -13.84
N GLY A 41 4.69 1.47 -13.49
CA GLY A 41 3.51 1.08 -14.27
C GLY A 41 2.46 2.20 -14.34
N LEU A 42 2.16 2.83 -13.21
CA LEU A 42 1.24 3.97 -13.12
C LEU A 42 1.75 5.18 -13.91
N GLU A 43 3.04 5.50 -13.79
CA GLU A 43 3.68 6.57 -14.55
C GLU A 43 3.65 6.32 -16.06
N GLY A 44 3.83 5.06 -16.47
CA GLY A 44 3.76 4.64 -17.88
C GLY A 44 2.37 4.82 -18.53
N LEU A 45 1.29 4.91 -17.74
CA LEU A 45 -0.04 5.26 -18.24
C LEU A 45 -0.14 6.73 -18.66
N GLY A 46 0.80 7.56 -18.21
CA GLY A 46 0.87 8.99 -18.52
C GLY A 46 -0.20 9.82 -17.79
N PRO A 47 -0.32 11.11 -18.14
CA PRO A 47 -1.40 11.94 -17.63
C PRO A 47 -2.73 11.48 -18.20
N VAL A 48 -3.65 11.08 -17.32
CA VAL A 48 -4.99 10.61 -17.67
C VAL A 48 -6.03 11.57 -17.13
N ARG A 49 -7.04 11.93 -17.93
CA ARG A 49 -8.17 12.76 -17.51
C ARG A 49 -9.35 11.89 -17.09
N ALA A 50 -10.26 12.49 -16.34
CA ALA A 50 -11.50 11.83 -15.95
C ALA A 50 -12.34 11.37 -17.16
N GLU A 51 -12.31 12.11 -18.27
CA GLU A 51 -13.02 11.76 -19.50
C GLU A 51 -12.45 10.49 -20.15
N ASP A 52 -11.13 10.32 -20.13
CA ASP A 52 -10.45 9.13 -20.66
C ASP A 52 -10.88 7.88 -19.87
N LEU A 53 -10.91 7.98 -18.54
CA LEU A 53 -11.36 6.89 -17.66
C LEU A 53 -12.85 6.53 -17.83
N ARG A 54 -13.69 7.50 -18.22
CA ARG A 54 -15.10 7.23 -18.51
C ARG A 54 -15.30 6.60 -19.89
N GLY A 55 -14.44 6.95 -20.85
CA GLY A 55 -14.49 6.47 -22.23
C GLY A 55 -13.76 5.15 -22.46
N ASP A 56 -12.79 4.80 -21.62
CA ASP A 56 -11.97 3.59 -21.74
C ASP A 56 -11.98 2.77 -20.44
N LEU A 57 -12.73 1.67 -20.48
CA LEU A 57 -12.86 0.76 -19.34
C LEU A 57 -11.56 0.02 -19.02
N GLN A 58 -10.73 -0.27 -20.03
CA GLN A 58 -9.47 -0.99 -19.82
C GLN A 58 -8.45 -0.08 -19.12
N LEU A 59 -8.35 1.17 -19.58
CA LEU A 59 -7.53 2.20 -18.93
C LEU A 59 -8.00 2.41 -17.49
N ARG A 60 -9.30 2.55 -17.29
CA ARG A 60 -9.87 2.70 -15.94
C ARG A 60 -9.51 1.55 -15.02
N TRP A 61 -9.66 0.31 -15.47
CA TRP A 61 -9.27 -0.85 -14.67
C TRP A 61 -7.77 -0.89 -14.38
N ALA A 62 -6.93 -0.55 -15.35
CA ALA A 62 -5.48 -0.50 -15.15
C ALA A 62 -5.11 0.52 -14.07
N VAL A 63 -5.68 1.73 -14.13
CA VAL A 63 -5.42 2.80 -13.16
C VAL A 63 -5.95 2.41 -11.77
N GLU A 64 -7.23 2.05 -11.66
CA GLU A 64 -7.84 1.68 -10.37
C GLU A 64 -7.10 0.51 -9.70
N ARG A 65 -6.75 -0.52 -10.49
CA ARG A 65 -6.02 -1.69 -9.97
C ARG A 65 -4.60 -1.33 -9.55
N GLY A 66 -3.90 -0.51 -10.33
CA GLY A 66 -2.55 -0.06 -9.99
C GLY A 66 -2.52 0.77 -8.71
N LEU A 67 -3.43 1.74 -8.57
CA LEU A 67 -3.60 2.56 -7.36
C LEU A 67 -3.92 1.69 -6.14
N LEU A 68 -4.89 0.78 -6.28
CA LEU A 68 -5.25 -0.15 -5.21
C LEU A 68 -4.06 -1.04 -4.81
N SER A 69 -3.28 -1.53 -5.78
CA SER A 69 -2.10 -2.35 -5.52
C SER A 69 -1.07 -1.56 -4.72
N GLY A 70 -0.70 -0.36 -5.18
CA GLY A 70 0.29 0.49 -4.52
C GLY A 70 -0.09 0.80 -3.07
N LEU A 71 -1.32 1.26 -2.85
CA LEU A 71 -1.78 1.57 -1.49
C LEU A 71 -1.84 0.33 -0.59
N SER A 72 -2.27 -0.81 -1.12
CA SER A 72 -2.31 -2.05 -0.34
C SER A 72 -0.89 -2.49 0.08
N VAL A 73 0.10 -2.33 -0.79
CA VAL A 73 1.49 -2.66 -0.45
C VAL A 73 2.07 -1.67 0.57
N VAL A 74 1.77 -0.37 0.47
CA VAL A 74 2.12 0.62 1.51
C VAL A 74 1.64 0.17 2.89
N PHE A 75 0.37 -0.25 3.01
CA PHE A 75 -0.18 -0.70 4.30
C PHE A 75 0.39 -2.04 4.77
N ASN A 76 0.72 -2.95 3.86
CA ASN A 76 1.41 -4.19 4.23
C ASN A 76 2.81 -3.91 4.81
N VAL A 77 3.54 -2.93 4.24
CA VAL A 77 4.83 -2.48 4.78
C VAL A 77 4.64 -1.85 6.15
N ALA A 78 3.62 -0.98 6.30
CA ALA A 78 3.30 -0.34 7.57
C ALA A 78 3.02 -1.37 8.66
N ASP A 79 2.12 -2.32 8.42
CA ASP A 79 1.75 -3.35 9.38
C ASP A 79 2.95 -4.22 9.76
N HIS A 80 3.78 -4.61 8.79
CA HIS A 80 4.95 -5.45 9.04
C HIS A 80 6.04 -4.72 9.84
N ILE A 81 6.26 -3.42 9.58
CA ILE A 81 7.19 -2.60 10.35
C ILE A 81 6.65 -2.34 11.76
N LEU A 82 5.40 -1.93 11.89
CA LEU A 82 4.79 -1.61 13.18
C LEU A 82 4.75 -2.83 14.10
N ALA A 83 4.31 -3.97 13.58
CA ALA A 83 4.29 -5.20 14.37
C ALA A 83 5.70 -5.73 14.61
N GLY A 84 6.56 -5.71 13.59
CA GLY A 84 7.87 -6.34 13.60
C GLY A 84 8.96 -5.61 14.38
N ALA A 85 8.97 -4.28 14.31
CA ALA A 85 10.00 -3.44 14.90
C ALA A 85 9.54 -2.78 16.21
N PHE A 86 8.23 -2.57 16.35
CA PHE A 86 7.68 -1.79 17.46
C PHE A 86 6.68 -2.55 18.32
N GLY A 87 6.25 -3.75 17.91
CA GLY A 87 5.24 -4.54 18.63
C GLY A 87 3.87 -3.87 18.65
N ILE A 88 3.56 -3.03 17.67
CA ILE A 88 2.33 -2.23 17.60
C ILE A 88 1.46 -2.74 16.45
N ARG A 89 0.15 -2.76 16.69
CA ARG A 89 -0.86 -2.98 15.66
C ARG A 89 -1.74 -1.76 15.58
N ALA A 90 -1.81 -1.14 14.42
CA ALA A 90 -2.78 -0.06 14.16
C ALA A 90 -4.18 -0.65 13.98
N GLU A 91 -5.20 0.09 14.41
CA GLU A 91 -6.61 -0.23 14.19
C GLU A 91 -7.10 0.28 12.83
N THR A 92 -6.47 1.34 12.31
CA THR A 92 -6.82 1.95 11.03
C THR A 92 -5.61 2.23 10.15
N TYR A 93 -5.87 2.43 8.85
CA TYR A 93 -4.84 2.83 7.90
C TYR A 93 -4.28 4.23 8.16
N GLU A 94 -5.10 5.19 8.60
CA GLU A 94 -4.58 6.52 8.95
C GLU A 94 -3.70 6.46 10.19
N GLU A 95 -4.11 5.70 11.19
CA GLU A 95 -3.31 5.47 12.39
C GLU A 95 -1.98 4.79 12.07
N SER A 96 -1.96 3.82 11.15
CA SER A 96 -0.69 3.17 10.77
C SER A 96 0.28 4.18 10.16
N LEU A 97 -0.20 5.10 9.32
CA LEU A 97 0.61 6.18 8.76
C LEU A 97 1.09 7.17 9.82
N ASP A 98 0.23 7.55 10.78
CA ASP A 98 0.58 8.42 11.90
C ASP A 98 1.66 7.78 12.78
N LEU A 99 1.54 6.49 13.06
CA LEU A 99 2.52 5.72 13.83
C LEU A 99 3.85 5.61 13.09
N LEU A 100 3.86 5.38 11.77
CA LEU A 100 5.09 5.38 10.98
C LEU A 100 5.81 6.73 11.05
N LEU A 101 5.07 7.84 10.98
CA LEU A 101 5.64 9.19 11.13
C LEU A 101 6.21 9.37 12.55
N ALA A 102 5.45 9.02 13.58
CA ALA A 102 5.86 9.16 14.97
C ALA A 102 7.11 8.33 15.31
N ARG A 103 7.37 7.25 14.56
CA ARG A 103 8.58 6.41 14.68
C ARG A 103 9.70 6.78 13.72
N GLY A 104 9.56 7.86 12.96
CA GLY A 104 10.56 8.34 12.02
C GLY A 104 10.83 7.36 10.87
N VAL A 105 9.85 6.50 10.55
CA VAL A 105 9.90 5.59 9.40
C VAL A 105 9.60 6.34 8.12
N VAL A 106 8.61 7.25 8.17
CA VAL A 106 8.25 8.11 7.05
C VAL A 106 8.43 9.58 7.42
N SER A 107 8.73 10.40 6.42
CA SER A 107 8.78 11.85 6.58
C SER A 107 7.37 12.44 6.69
N GLU A 108 7.30 13.65 7.26
CA GLU A 108 6.07 14.44 7.30
C GLU A 108 5.50 14.69 5.89
N GLY A 109 6.37 14.88 4.90
CA GLY A 109 5.97 15.06 3.49
C GLY A 109 5.23 13.84 2.95
N THR A 110 5.82 12.65 3.13
CA THR A 110 5.22 11.37 2.73
C THR A 110 3.91 11.11 3.48
N ARG A 111 3.86 11.38 4.79
CA ARG A 111 2.64 11.22 5.58
C ARG A 111 1.49 12.08 5.04
N ARG A 112 1.76 13.36 4.74
CA ARG A 112 0.75 14.26 4.17
C ARG A 112 0.29 13.80 2.79
N ALA A 113 1.20 13.36 1.93
CA ALA A 113 0.85 12.84 0.60
C ALA A 113 -0.01 11.57 0.66
N LEU A 114 0.13 10.76 1.70
CA LEU A 114 -0.67 9.56 1.93
C LEU A 114 -1.97 9.81 2.71
N ALA A 115 -2.28 11.06 3.09
CA ALA A 115 -3.48 11.35 3.86
C ALA A 115 -4.76 11.00 3.11
N GLY A 116 -5.68 10.29 3.76
CA GLY A 116 -6.93 9.82 3.15
C GLY A 116 -6.78 8.59 2.25
N SER A 117 -5.55 8.08 2.05
CA SER A 117 -5.29 6.93 1.17
C SER A 117 -5.95 5.65 1.68
N GLY A 118 -6.12 5.49 3.00
CA GLY A 118 -6.84 4.36 3.58
C GLY A 118 -8.31 4.34 3.17
N GLY A 119 -8.97 5.50 3.23
CA GLY A 119 -10.35 5.66 2.78
C GLY A 119 -10.47 5.49 1.26
N PHE A 120 -9.56 6.07 0.49
CA PHE A 120 -9.55 5.93 -0.97
C PHE A 120 -9.39 4.47 -1.42
N ARG A 121 -8.46 3.72 -0.80
CA ARG A 121 -8.31 2.27 -1.00
C ARG A 121 -9.62 1.52 -0.72
N ASN A 122 -10.33 1.87 0.36
CA ASN A 122 -11.61 1.23 0.68
C ASN A 122 -12.68 1.50 -0.38
N VAL A 123 -12.74 2.73 -0.91
CA VAL A 123 -13.64 3.08 -2.03
C VAL A 123 -13.33 2.22 -3.26
N LEU A 124 -12.06 2.07 -3.63
CA LEU A 124 -11.64 1.24 -4.78
C LEU A 124 -11.98 -0.25 -4.62
N VAL A 125 -12.05 -0.78 -3.38
CA VAL A 125 -12.33 -2.20 -3.12
C VAL A 125 -13.81 -2.50 -2.93
N HIS A 126 -14.57 -1.59 -2.32
CA HIS A 126 -15.91 -1.89 -1.82
C HIS A 126 -17.02 -1.09 -2.50
N GLU A 127 -16.72 0.09 -3.04
CA GLU A 127 -17.72 1.01 -3.55
C GLU A 127 -17.66 1.12 -5.09
N TYR A 128 -17.48 0.00 -5.81
CA TYR A 128 -17.30 -0.03 -7.28
C TYR A 128 -18.28 0.85 -8.08
N VAL A 129 -19.52 1.04 -7.60
CA VAL A 129 -20.56 1.87 -8.24
C VAL A 129 -20.30 3.38 -8.08
N ARG A 130 -19.51 3.79 -7.09
CA ARG A 130 -19.26 5.18 -6.67
C ARG A 130 -17.84 5.67 -6.91
N VAL A 131 -16.99 4.89 -7.58
CA VAL A 131 -15.63 5.33 -7.89
C VAL A 131 -15.68 6.53 -8.84
N ASP A 132 -15.28 7.69 -8.33
CA ASP A 132 -15.25 8.96 -9.06
C ASP A 132 -14.01 9.02 -9.97
N ALA A 133 -14.24 9.13 -11.28
CA ALA A 133 -13.16 9.17 -12.28
C ALA A 133 -12.25 10.40 -12.13
N GLY A 134 -12.75 11.53 -11.64
CA GLY A 134 -11.95 12.72 -11.36
C GLY A 134 -10.96 12.47 -10.23
N ARG A 135 -11.42 11.90 -9.12
CA ARG A 135 -10.57 11.52 -7.99
C ARG A 135 -9.54 10.45 -8.36
N VAL A 136 -9.90 9.51 -9.23
CA VAL A 136 -8.96 8.48 -9.73
C VAL A 136 -7.86 9.11 -10.60
N ALA A 137 -8.22 10.03 -11.49
CA ALA A 137 -7.26 10.76 -12.32
C ALA A 137 -6.30 11.63 -11.48
N GLU A 138 -6.83 12.33 -10.48
CA GLU A 138 -6.03 13.11 -9.52
C GLU A 138 -5.06 12.21 -8.75
N ALA A 139 -5.56 11.11 -8.17
CA ALA A 139 -4.73 10.15 -7.45
C ALA A 139 -3.63 9.53 -8.33
N LEU A 140 -3.91 9.27 -9.61
CA LEU A 140 -2.90 8.78 -10.56
C LEU A 140 -1.75 9.79 -10.74
N GLY A 141 -2.07 11.09 -10.81
CA GLY A 141 -1.05 12.14 -11.01
C GLY A 141 -0.05 12.23 -9.86
N GLU A 142 -0.49 11.91 -8.63
CA GLU A 142 0.32 12.03 -7.41
C GLU A 142 0.93 10.70 -6.95
N ALA A 143 0.31 9.57 -7.31
CA ALA A 143 0.69 8.26 -6.81
C ALA A 143 2.15 7.88 -7.11
N PRO A 144 2.69 8.00 -8.35
CA PRO A 144 4.05 7.55 -8.64
C PRO A 144 5.12 8.23 -7.77
N SER A 145 5.03 9.56 -7.58
CA SER A 145 5.96 10.30 -6.72
C SER A 145 5.77 9.94 -5.25
N THR A 146 4.52 9.85 -4.79
CA THR A 146 4.19 9.48 -3.40
C THR A 146 4.72 8.10 -3.02
N LEU A 147 4.53 7.10 -3.90
CA LEU A 147 5.02 5.74 -3.68
C LEU A 147 6.55 5.70 -3.62
N ARG A 148 7.24 6.44 -4.51
CA ARG A 148 8.71 6.53 -4.50
C ARG A 148 9.25 7.23 -3.26
N SER A 149 8.59 8.30 -2.79
CA SER A 149 8.93 8.96 -1.53
C SER A 149 8.78 8.02 -0.34
N PHE A 150 7.70 7.24 -0.28
CA PHE A 150 7.53 6.21 0.75
C PHE A 150 8.63 5.15 0.71
N VAL A 151 8.98 4.65 -0.48
CA VAL A 151 10.07 3.69 -0.64
C VAL A 151 11.40 4.25 -0.15
N ALA A 152 11.74 5.48 -0.53
CA ALA A 152 12.97 6.15 -0.12
C ALA A 152 13.04 6.32 1.41
N ASP A 153 11.95 6.76 2.03
CA ASP A 153 11.85 6.94 3.47
C ASP A 153 12.06 5.61 4.22
N VAL A 154 11.38 4.54 3.79
CA VAL A 154 11.51 3.21 4.42
C VAL A 154 12.91 2.63 4.24
N ARG A 155 13.53 2.76 3.06
CA ARG A 155 14.93 2.31 2.84
C ARG A 155 15.90 3.05 3.76
N ALA A 156 15.77 4.37 3.84
CA ALA A 156 16.61 5.17 4.72
C ALA A 156 16.41 4.79 6.19
N TRP A 157 15.18 4.52 6.61
CA TRP A 157 14.90 4.03 7.97
C TRP A 157 15.51 2.66 8.23
N LEU A 158 15.37 1.73 7.28
CA LEU A 158 15.95 0.40 7.37
C LEU A 158 17.48 0.45 7.50
N GLU A 159 18.17 1.31 6.75
CA GLU A 159 19.62 1.50 6.88
C GLU A 159 20.00 1.90 8.31
N ARG A 160 19.37 2.94 8.86
CA ARG A 160 19.60 3.40 10.24
C ARG A 160 19.27 2.33 11.30
N ALA A 161 18.24 1.52 11.06
CA ALA A 161 17.81 0.47 12.00
C ALA A 161 18.70 -0.79 11.96
N GLY A 162 19.54 -0.97 10.94
CA GLY A 162 20.47 -2.10 10.83
C GLY A 162 21.88 -1.84 11.37
N GLU A 163 22.17 -0.60 11.76
CA GLU A 163 23.47 -0.15 12.28
C GLU A 163 23.55 -0.16 13.83
N GLY A 164 22.53 -0.69 14.52
CA GLY A 164 22.46 -0.84 15.98
C GLY A 164 22.22 -2.27 16.40
#